data_AF-A0A920STD9-F1
#
_entry.id   AF-A0A920STD9-F1
#
_cell.length_a   1.000
_cell.length_b   1.000
_cell.length_c   1.000
_cell.angle_alpha   90.00
_cell.angle_beta   90.00
_cell.angle_gamma   90.00
#
_symmetry.space_group_name_H-M   'P 1'
#
loop_
_entity.id
_entity.type
_entity.pdbx_description
1 polymer ?
#
loop_
_entity_poly.entity_id
_entity_poly.type
_entity_poly.pdbx_seq_one_letter_code
_entity_poly.pdbx_strand_id
1 'polypeptide(L)'
;MSRFDRILQPGDRRLQGDVDFARTLFGEDVWPSELTPAATKSDCPLTDVAVAFNFPRWSSEDSNLDWMPDTPLSEGITSYRPSNSGSKYSIYRVGATLDTYYKYKTDHALRNVVESIRIAERSSANPEAPCLVQFSTLFRPEECFETRRWTASLIAQHMVRRGQSDQLESFLHNLWWDVGNAARKSISHGKPIANATENWAMWMHMGWTFAPEMNNSFYLGEGLRRLGLRRHATFVALRSMVVRSDGSHLAYRDLRNVLSFAPDHWAAEALEFGYKYLIDQLEQGKLPRRRYDLEVAYEKLISTQRKLASRKLWSAQYLVRPLHERVLELLPEL
;
A
#
# COMPACT_ATOMS: atom_id res chain seq x y z
N MET A 1 25.70 -12.39 4.50
CA MET A 1 24.67 -11.33 4.62
C MET A 1 24.76 -10.74 6.00
N SER A 2 24.90 -9.42 6.11
CA SER A 2 25.01 -8.74 7.40
C SER A 2 23.63 -8.68 8.07
N ARG A 3 23.60 -8.64 9.40
CA ARG A 3 22.36 -8.49 10.19
C ARG A 3 21.61 -7.18 9.88
N PHE A 4 22.29 -6.20 9.30
CA PHE A 4 21.73 -4.88 8.99
C PHE A 4 21.06 -4.86 7.62
N ASP A 5 21.37 -5.79 6.72
CA ASP A 5 20.85 -5.76 5.33
C ASP A 5 19.34 -6.04 5.24
N ARG A 6 18.73 -6.51 6.34
CA ARG A 6 17.41 -7.16 6.36
C ARG A 6 16.40 -6.52 7.31
N ILE A 7 16.80 -5.51 8.08
CA ILE A 7 15.92 -4.93 9.09
C ILE A 7 14.77 -4.22 8.36
N LEU A 8 13.54 -4.61 8.69
CA LEU A 8 12.27 -4.04 8.17
C LEU A 8 11.92 -4.46 6.73
N GLN A 9 12.59 -5.47 6.19
CA GLN A 9 12.26 -6.02 4.88
C GLN A 9 11.40 -7.28 5.04
N PRO A 10 10.24 -7.36 4.37
CA PRO A 10 9.49 -8.59 4.31
C PRO A 10 10.17 -9.56 3.31
N GLY A 11 10.78 -10.62 3.84
CA GLY A 11 11.12 -11.81 3.10
C GLY A 11 12.57 -11.86 2.65
N ASP A 12 13.14 -13.05 2.70
CA ASP A 12 14.57 -13.28 2.44
C ASP A 12 14.85 -13.71 0.99
N ARG A 13 13.79 -14.10 0.28
CA ARG A 13 13.88 -14.81 -0.99
C ARG A 13 13.54 -13.89 -2.16
N ARG A 14 14.55 -13.60 -2.97
CA ARG A 14 14.40 -12.88 -4.23
C ARG A 14 13.93 -13.84 -5.32
N LEU A 15 12.92 -13.40 -6.04
CA LEU A 15 12.39 -14.10 -7.21
C LEU A 15 12.88 -13.43 -8.50
N GLN A 16 12.92 -14.21 -9.57
CA GLN A 16 13.40 -13.74 -10.88
C GLN A 16 12.33 -12.96 -11.66
N GLY A 17 11.05 -13.09 -11.30
CA GLY A 17 9.96 -12.40 -11.99
C GLY A 17 8.58 -12.87 -11.57
N ASP A 18 7.56 -12.42 -12.29
CA ASP A 18 6.14 -12.65 -11.98
C ASP A 18 5.73 -14.13 -12.01
N VAL A 19 6.28 -14.92 -12.95
CA VAL A 19 6.02 -16.36 -13.06
C VAL A 19 6.66 -17.12 -11.90
N ASP A 20 7.87 -16.73 -11.51
CA ASP A 20 8.59 -17.32 -10.37
C ASP A 20 7.88 -17.02 -9.04
N PHE A 21 7.23 -15.85 -8.95
CA PHE A 21 6.31 -15.51 -7.87
C PHE A 21 5.14 -16.48 -7.79
N ALA A 22 4.42 -16.72 -8.88
CA ALA A 22 3.33 -17.69 -8.87
C ALA A 22 3.79 -19.09 -8.46
N ARG A 23 4.89 -19.59 -9.05
CA ARG A 23 5.42 -20.92 -8.72
C ARG A 23 5.86 -21.03 -7.26
N THR A 24 6.44 -19.98 -6.71
CA THR A 24 6.87 -19.98 -5.30
C THR A 24 5.67 -19.94 -4.35
N LEU A 25 4.63 -19.19 -4.69
CA LEU A 25 3.47 -19.02 -3.82
C LEU A 25 2.44 -20.16 -3.96
N PHE A 26 2.27 -20.69 -5.18
CA PHE A 26 1.20 -21.63 -5.54
C PHE A 26 1.71 -22.98 -6.06
N GLY A 27 3.03 -23.20 -6.11
CA GLY A 27 3.66 -24.41 -6.65
C GLY A 27 3.78 -24.41 -8.18
N GLU A 28 2.82 -23.81 -8.88
CA GLU A 28 2.77 -23.74 -10.34
C GLU A 28 2.33 -22.36 -10.84
N ASP A 29 2.46 -22.11 -12.15
CA ASP A 29 1.93 -20.88 -12.78
C ASP A 29 0.44 -21.01 -13.16
N VAL A 30 -0.34 -21.53 -12.23
CA VAL A 30 -1.79 -21.69 -12.35
C VAL A 30 -2.45 -21.25 -11.05
N TRP A 31 -3.74 -20.93 -11.12
CA TRP A 31 -4.50 -20.64 -9.91
C TRP A 31 -4.57 -21.89 -9.02
N PRO A 32 -4.18 -21.81 -7.73
CA PRO A 32 -4.29 -22.94 -6.82
C PRO A 32 -5.77 -23.25 -6.52
N SER A 33 -6.26 -24.41 -6.96
CA SER A 33 -7.65 -24.84 -6.72
C SER A 33 -8.00 -24.96 -5.23
N GLU A 34 -7.00 -25.15 -4.36
CA GLU A 34 -7.15 -25.33 -2.92
C GLU A 34 -6.97 -24.05 -2.09
N LEU A 35 -6.69 -22.90 -2.72
CA LEU A 35 -6.47 -21.65 -1.97
C LEU A 35 -7.78 -21.20 -1.31
N THR A 36 -7.78 -21.19 0.02
CA THR A 36 -8.91 -20.75 0.83
C THR A 36 -8.73 -19.32 1.34
N PRO A 37 -9.83 -18.61 1.69
CA PRO A 37 -9.73 -17.33 2.40
C PRO A 37 -9.04 -17.43 3.76
N ALA A 38 -9.05 -18.61 4.40
CA ALA A 38 -8.32 -18.86 5.64
C ALA A 38 -6.80 -18.93 5.39
N ALA A 39 -6.34 -19.69 4.40
CA ALA A 39 -4.92 -19.74 4.00
C ALA A 39 -4.42 -18.36 3.51
N THR A 40 -5.21 -17.77 2.60
CA THR A 40 -5.61 -16.34 2.54
C THR A 40 -5.12 -15.40 3.66
N LYS A 41 -5.58 -15.71 4.87
CA LYS A 41 -5.59 -14.85 6.06
C LYS A 41 -4.47 -15.19 7.06
N SER A 42 -4.33 -16.46 7.44
CA SER A 42 -3.57 -16.92 8.61
C SER A 42 -2.22 -17.57 8.31
N ASP A 43 -2.05 -18.21 7.15
CA ASP A 43 -0.98 -19.21 7.00
C ASP A 43 0.29 -18.66 6.34
N CYS A 44 0.29 -17.38 5.97
CA CYS A 44 1.44 -16.70 5.38
C CYS A 44 1.63 -15.34 6.06
N PRO A 45 2.61 -15.23 7.00
CA PRO A 45 3.08 -13.93 7.45
C PRO A 45 3.44 -13.14 6.21
N LEU A 46 2.87 -11.94 6.04
CA LEU A 46 3.14 -11.12 4.85
C LEU A 46 4.63 -10.76 4.72
N THR A 47 5.34 -10.84 5.84
CA THR A 47 6.79 -10.73 5.93
C THR A 47 7.54 -11.89 5.29
N ASP A 48 6.91 -12.99 4.91
CA ASP A 48 7.58 -14.17 4.37
C ASP A 48 7.26 -14.39 2.88
N VAL A 49 6.39 -13.55 2.31
CA VAL A 49 6.05 -13.58 0.89
C VAL A 49 7.26 -13.14 0.07
N ALA A 50 7.82 -14.08 -0.69
CA ALA A 50 8.92 -13.79 -1.61
C ALA A 50 8.49 -12.79 -2.69
N VAL A 51 9.36 -11.84 -3.05
CA VAL A 51 9.05 -10.79 -4.04
C VAL A 51 10.10 -10.75 -5.16
N ALA A 52 9.69 -10.22 -6.31
CA ALA A 52 10.51 -10.12 -7.53
C ALA A 52 11.15 -8.73 -7.72
N PHE A 53 11.21 -7.91 -6.67
CA PHE A 53 11.90 -6.61 -6.66
C PHE A 53 12.79 -6.51 -5.41
N ASN A 54 13.77 -5.62 -5.45
CA ASN A 54 14.66 -5.40 -4.30
C ASN A 54 13.97 -4.49 -3.28
N PHE A 55 14.16 -4.78 -1.99
CA PHE A 55 13.86 -3.83 -0.92
C PHE A 55 15.02 -2.85 -0.69
N PRO A 56 14.75 -1.70 -0.03
CA PRO A 56 15.78 -0.69 0.16
C PRO A 56 16.88 -1.26 1.04
N ARG A 57 18.13 -1.13 0.60
CA ARG A 57 19.29 -1.51 1.39
C ARG A 57 19.68 -0.37 2.32
N TRP A 58 20.25 -0.70 3.47
CA TRP A 58 20.80 0.31 4.36
C TRP A 58 22.12 0.83 3.80
N SER A 59 22.23 2.14 3.59
CA SER A 59 23.48 2.83 3.23
C SER A 59 24.18 2.25 2.00
N SER A 60 23.42 1.94 0.93
CA SER A 60 24.03 1.58 -0.36
C SER A 60 24.56 2.83 -1.04
N GLU A 61 23.82 3.94 -0.96
CA GLU A 61 24.09 5.26 -1.55
C GLU A 61 24.32 5.25 -3.08
N ASP A 62 24.24 4.08 -3.72
CA ASP A 62 24.38 3.90 -5.17
C ASP A 62 23.16 4.39 -5.98
N SER A 63 21.99 4.51 -5.33
CA SER A 63 20.74 4.90 -5.96
C SER A 63 19.70 5.34 -4.94
N ASN A 64 18.69 6.07 -5.41
CA ASN A 64 17.55 6.50 -4.59
C ASN A 64 16.56 5.36 -4.23
N LEU A 65 16.97 4.09 -4.43
CA LEU A 65 16.21 2.91 -4.03
C LEU A 65 16.56 2.45 -2.62
N ASP A 66 17.48 3.13 -1.94
CA ASP A 66 17.96 2.74 -0.62
C ASP A 66 17.22 3.50 0.52
N TRP A 67 17.53 3.16 1.77
CA TRP A 67 16.95 3.86 2.92
C TRP A 67 17.51 5.28 3.10
N MET A 68 18.67 5.63 2.58
CA MET A 68 19.31 6.90 2.96
C MET A 68 18.86 8.05 2.08
N PRO A 69 18.17 9.06 2.64
CA PRO A 69 17.85 10.27 1.87
C PRO A 69 19.15 10.93 1.40
N ASP A 70 19.15 11.38 0.16
CA ASP A 70 20.30 12.03 -0.49
C ASP A 70 20.51 13.44 0.05
N THR A 71 19.45 14.02 0.63
CA THR A 71 19.46 15.37 1.17
C THR A 71 18.89 15.41 2.60
N PRO A 72 19.41 16.30 3.46
CA PRO A 72 18.78 16.56 4.75
C PRO A 72 17.41 17.21 4.59
N LEU A 73 16.60 17.20 5.65
CA LEU A 73 15.36 17.99 5.68
C LEU A 73 15.68 19.47 5.41
N SER A 74 14.93 20.07 4.48
CA SER A 74 15.12 21.46 4.10
C SER A 74 14.80 22.43 5.25
N GLU A 75 15.41 23.62 5.21
CA GLU A 75 15.13 24.67 6.18
C GLU A 75 13.65 25.08 6.18
N GLY A 76 13.00 25.07 5.01
CA GLY A 76 11.57 25.33 4.87
C GLY A 76 10.67 24.31 5.58
N ILE A 77 11.17 23.10 5.87
CA ILE A 77 10.48 22.11 6.70
C ILE A 77 10.87 22.28 8.17
N THR A 78 12.17 22.39 8.49
CA THR A 78 12.64 22.40 9.88
C THR A 78 12.26 23.68 10.64
N SER A 79 12.20 24.81 9.95
CA SER A 79 11.81 26.11 10.52
C SER A 79 10.29 26.32 10.61
N TYR A 80 9.50 25.53 9.87
CA TYR A 80 8.05 25.72 9.79
C TYR A 80 7.39 25.58 11.15
N ARG A 81 6.58 26.58 11.51
CA ARG A 81 5.72 26.58 12.68
C ARG A 81 4.26 26.61 12.24
N PRO A 82 3.48 25.54 12.48
CA PRO A 82 2.06 25.57 12.18
C PRO A 82 1.36 26.62 13.05
N SER A 83 0.71 27.60 12.43
CA SER A 83 -0.25 28.46 13.11
C SER A 83 -1.62 27.78 13.04
N ASN A 84 -2.13 27.28 14.16
CA ASN A 84 -3.48 26.68 14.28
C ASN A 84 -3.72 25.38 13.48
N SER A 85 -2.87 24.38 13.67
CA SER A 85 -3.00 23.05 13.07
C SER A 85 -4.15 22.18 13.61
N GLY A 86 -4.88 22.59 14.64
CA GLY A 86 -5.90 21.76 15.32
C GLY A 86 -5.35 20.53 16.07
N SER A 87 -4.12 20.09 15.77
CA SER A 87 -3.39 19.07 16.52
C SER A 87 -2.69 19.70 17.72
N LYS A 88 -2.96 19.15 18.91
CA LYS A 88 -2.27 19.52 20.17
C LYS A 88 -0.77 19.25 20.15
N TYR A 89 -0.28 18.47 19.18
CA TYR A 89 1.12 18.04 19.09
C TYR A 89 1.98 18.91 18.18
N SER A 90 1.41 19.89 17.47
CA SER A 90 2.12 20.59 16.38
C SER A 90 2.09 22.12 16.49
N ILE A 91 2.16 22.66 17.72
CA ILE A 91 2.39 24.09 17.96
C ILE A 91 3.89 24.48 17.88
N TYR A 92 4.75 23.46 17.87
CA TYR A 92 6.21 23.59 17.87
C TYR A 92 6.77 23.50 16.45
N ARG A 93 7.92 24.14 16.23
CA ARG A 93 8.69 23.98 14.99
C ARG A 93 9.21 22.56 14.87
N VAL A 94 9.32 22.05 13.65
CA VAL A 94 9.88 20.71 13.37
C VAL A 94 11.27 20.53 13.99
N GLY A 95 12.14 21.54 13.91
CA GLY A 95 13.47 21.49 14.54
C GLY A 95 13.41 21.25 16.06
N ALA A 96 12.47 21.90 16.77
CA ALA A 96 12.33 21.74 18.22
C ALA A 96 11.80 20.35 18.61
N THR A 97 10.92 19.76 17.79
CA THR A 97 10.47 18.38 18.03
C THR A 97 11.59 17.39 17.74
N LEU A 98 12.43 17.64 16.73
CA LEU A 98 13.63 16.84 16.45
C LEU A 98 14.63 16.86 17.60
N ASP A 99 14.94 18.03 18.16
CA ASP A 99 15.80 18.16 19.34
C ASP A 99 15.26 17.34 20.53
N THR A 100 13.94 17.39 20.73
CA THR A 100 13.24 16.62 21.76
C THR A 100 13.38 15.11 21.50
N TYR A 101 13.21 14.66 20.26
CA TYR A 101 13.41 13.26 19.91
C TYR A 101 14.86 12.82 20.10
N TYR A 102 15.86 13.59 19.67
CA TYR A 102 17.26 13.23 19.86
C TYR A 102 17.67 13.17 21.33
N LYS A 103 17.05 13.99 22.18
CA LYS A 103 17.27 13.95 23.63
C LYS A 103 16.64 12.72 24.29
N TYR A 104 15.36 12.44 24.02
CA TYR A 104 14.59 11.46 24.81
C TYR A 104 14.38 10.11 24.10
N LYS A 105 14.36 10.08 22.77
CA LYS A 105 14.23 8.87 21.92
C LYS A 105 13.04 7.97 22.31
N THR A 106 11.92 8.58 22.69
CA THR A 106 10.68 7.87 23.05
C THR A 106 9.72 7.78 21.87
N ASP A 107 8.79 6.83 21.90
CA ASP A 107 7.74 6.68 20.87
C ASP A 107 6.88 7.95 20.77
N HIS A 108 6.60 8.59 21.91
CA HIS A 108 5.88 9.86 21.96
C HIS A 108 6.66 11.00 21.27
N ALA A 109 7.98 11.10 21.50
CA ALA A 109 8.79 12.11 20.84
C ALA A 109 8.93 11.86 19.32
N LEU A 110 9.05 10.59 18.92
CA LEU A 110 9.04 10.19 17.50
C LEU A 110 7.73 10.62 16.83
N ARG A 111 6.59 10.31 17.46
CA ARG A 111 5.27 10.70 16.97
C ARG A 111 5.17 12.21 16.76
N ASN A 112 5.61 13.02 17.73
CA ASN A 112 5.55 14.47 17.62
C ASN A 112 6.41 15.00 16.46
N VAL A 113 7.60 14.46 16.26
CA VAL A 113 8.45 14.78 15.09
C VAL A 113 7.75 14.44 13.79
N VAL A 114 7.27 13.21 13.67
CA VAL A 114 6.65 12.70 12.45
C VAL A 114 5.40 13.50 12.09
N GLU A 115 4.52 13.77 13.07
CA GLU A 115 3.33 14.59 12.85
C GLU A 115 3.71 16.02 12.43
N SER A 116 4.74 16.61 13.05
CA SER A 116 5.21 17.95 12.71
C SER A 116 5.76 18.02 11.28
N ILE A 117 6.58 17.04 10.87
CA ILE A 117 7.12 16.97 9.49
C ILE A 117 5.96 16.82 8.51
N ARG A 118 5.02 15.89 8.74
CA ARG A 118 3.87 15.67 7.86
C ARG A 118 3.00 16.91 7.65
N ILE A 119 2.83 17.71 8.70
CA ILE A 119 2.12 18.99 8.60
C ILE A 119 2.96 19.96 7.76
N ALA A 120 4.25 20.10 8.04
CA ALA A 120 5.13 20.99 7.29
C ALA A 120 5.20 20.65 5.80
N GLU A 121 5.24 19.37 5.42
CA GLU A 121 5.37 18.97 4.02
C GLU A 121 4.07 19.08 3.20
N ARG A 122 2.90 19.15 3.86
CA ARG A 122 1.57 19.14 3.20
C ARG A 122 0.76 20.42 3.41
N SER A 123 1.21 21.31 4.28
CA SER A 123 0.48 22.54 4.59
C SER A 123 0.58 23.54 3.44
N SER A 124 -0.55 23.96 2.89
CA SER A 124 -0.60 25.06 1.91
C SER A 124 -0.21 26.41 2.53
N ALA A 125 -0.20 26.51 3.87
CA ALA A 125 0.32 27.68 4.59
C ALA A 125 1.84 27.64 4.76
N ASN A 126 2.50 26.52 4.45
CA ASN A 126 3.94 26.48 4.29
C ASN A 126 4.27 26.75 2.81
N PRO A 127 4.82 27.93 2.45
CA PRO A 127 5.22 28.20 1.07
C PRO A 127 6.29 27.22 0.59
N GLU A 128 7.05 26.64 1.54
CA GLU A 128 8.08 25.65 1.28
C GLU A 128 7.60 24.19 1.46
N ALA A 129 6.30 23.91 1.43
CA ALA A 129 5.80 22.53 1.41
C ALA A 129 6.08 21.84 0.06
N PRO A 130 6.85 20.75 -0.02
CA PRO A 130 7.11 20.06 -1.28
C PRO A 130 5.99 19.09 -1.68
N CYS A 131 5.20 18.58 -0.73
CA CYS A 131 4.22 17.50 -0.94
C CYS A 131 2.78 18.00 -1.17
N LEU A 132 2.61 19.13 -1.83
CA LEU A 132 1.29 19.65 -2.27
C LEU A 132 0.74 18.89 -3.49
N VAL A 133 0.59 17.56 -3.36
CA VAL A 133 0.24 16.59 -4.44
C VAL A 133 -1.13 16.80 -5.12
N GLN A 134 -1.92 17.77 -4.66
CA GLN A 134 -3.17 18.18 -5.29
C GLN A 134 -2.94 19.32 -6.30
N PHE A 135 -1.86 20.08 -6.15
CA PHE A 135 -1.55 21.27 -6.95
C PHE A 135 -0.30 21.01 -7.78
N SER A 136 -0.48 20.64 -9.06
CA SER A 136 0.63 20.21 -9.93
C SER A 136 1.76 21.24 -10.10
N THR A 137 1.45 22.53 -9.96
CA THR A 137 2.40 23.63 -10.04
C THR A 137 3.23 23.80 -8.77
N LEU A 138 2.68 23.43 -7.61
CA LEU A 138 3.33 23.54 -6.30
C LEU A 138 3.98 22.23 -5.84
N PHE A 139 3.61 21.10 -6.45
CA PHE A 139 4.21 19.81 -6.15
C PHE A 139 5.66 19.74 -6.63
N ARG A 140 6.57 19.53 -5.68
CA ARG A 140 8.02 19.34 -5.88
C ARG A 140 8.37 17.87 -5.61
N PRO A 141 8.38 17.01 -6.64
CA PRO A 141 8.40 15.56 -6.47
C PRO A 141 9.67 15.03 -5.80
N GLU A 142 10.85 15.51 -6.19
CA GLU A 142 12.13 15.10 -5.60
C GLU A 142 12.20 15.47 -4.12
N GLU A 143 11.99 16.75 -3.79
CA GLU A 143 11.99 17.23 -2.40
C GLU A 143 10.93 16.53 -1.54
N CYS A 144 9.76 16.23 -2.11
CA CYS A 144 8.71 15.50 -1.43
C CYS A 144 9.10 14.04 -1.16
N PHE A 145 9.69 13.39 -2.16
CA PHE A 145 10.19 12.02 -2.03
C PHE A 145 11.29 11.93 -0.96
N GLU A 146 12.28 12.83 -1.01
CA GLU A 146 13.37 12.90 -0.05
C GLU A 146 12.90 13.20 1.37
N THR A 147 11.97 14.16 1.56
CA THR A 147 11.39 14.48 2.87
C THR A 147 10.69 13.25 3.49
N ARG A 148 9.94 12.50 2.68
CA ARG A 148 9.25 11.30 3.13
C ARG A 148 10.21 10.15 3.39
N ARG A 149 11.23 9.98 2.53
CA ARG A 149 12.29 8.97 2.69
C ARG A 149 13.08 9.22 3.97
N TRP A 150 13.44 10.47 4.25
CA TRP A 150 14.06 10.90 5.51
C TRP A 150 13.20 10.53 6.72
N THR A 151 11.89 10.82 6.66
CA THR A 151 10.95 10.51 7.75
C THR A 151 10.80 9.00 7.96
N ALA A 152 10.69 8.23 6.88
CA ALA A 152 10.64 6.77 6.91
C ALA A 152 11.89 6.17 7.56
N SER A 153 13.06 6.72 7.24
CA SER A 153 14.35 6.24 7.74
C SER A 153 14.58 6.60 9.20
N LEU A 154 14.07 7.74 9.67
CA LEU A 154 14.05 8.06 11.10
C LEU A 154 13.29 7.00 11.91
N ILE A 155 12.12 6.58 11.43
CA ILE A 155 11.28 5.57 12.07
C ILE A 155 11.97 4.22 12.05
N ALA A 156 12.53 3.85 10.90
CA ALA A 156 13.25 2.61 10.74
C ALA A 156 14.45 2.53 11.71
N GLN A 157 15.22 3.61 11.83
CA GLN A 157 16.30 3.69 12.83
C GLN A 157 15.77 3.63 14.28
N HIS A 158 14.61 4.23 14.56
CA HIS A 158 13.97 4.14 15.88
C HIS A 158 13.62 2.70 16.23
N MET A 159 12.99 1.98 15.30
CA MET A 159 12.64 0.56 15.48
C MET A 159 13.89 -0.29 15.75
N VAL A 160 14.95 -0.10 14.97
CA VAL A 160 16.25 -0.77 15.18
C VAL A 160 16.78 -0.51 16.58
N ARG A 161 16.81 0.76 17.02
CA ARG A 161 17.31 1.14 18.36
C ARG A 161 16.50 0.52 19.50
N ARG A 162 15.21 0.29 19.28
CA ARG A 162 14.28 -0.26 20.28
C ARG A 162 14.16 -1.79 20.19
N GLY A 163 14.79 -2.43 19.22
CA GLY A 163 14.60 -3.86 18.96
C GLY A 163 13.17 -4.21 18.55
N GLN A 164 12.44 -3.27 17.96
CA GLN A 164 11.06 -3.45 17.51
C GLN A 164 11.07 -4.06 16.10
N SER A 165 10.40 -5.19 15.93
CA SER A 165 10.21 -5.83 14.62
C SER A 165 8.75 -5.77 14.15
N ASP A 166 7.76 -5.73 15.06
CA ASP A 166 6.38 -6.10 14.69
C ASP A 166 5.31 -5.05 15.08
N GLN A 167 5.62 -4.09 15.95
CA GLN A 167 4.61 -3.18 16.53
C GLN A 167 5.10 -1.73 16.53
N LEU A 168 4.60 -0.95 15.56
CA LEU A 168 4.45 0.48 15.71
C LEU A 168 2.96 0.83 15.69
N GLU A 169 2.59 2.00 16.22
CA GLU A 169 1.23 2.48 16.02
C GLU A 169 0.91 2.53 14.52
N SER A 170 -0.29 2.12 14.13
CA SER A 170 -0.74 1.98 12.74
C SER A 170 -0.49 3.21 11.87
N PHE A 171 -0.47 4.41 12.46
CA PHE A 171 -0.19 5.65 11.75
C PHE A 171 1.25 5.75 11.23
N LEU A 172 2.21 5.06 11.86
CA LEU A 172 3.63 5.06 11.46
C LEU A 172 3.88 4.12 10.27
N HIS A 173 3.16 3.01 10.16
CA HIS A 173 3.27 2.08 9.03
C HIS A 173 2.88 2.72 7.69
N ASN A 174 1.94 3.66 7.71
CA ASN A 174 1.54 4.42 6.52
C ASN A 174 2.65 5.36 5.99
N LEU A 175 3.77 5.52 6.69
CA LEU A 175 4.82 6.45 6.25
C LEU A 175 5.70 5.86 5.15
N TRP A 176 5.92 4.55 5.16
CA TRP A 176 6.54 3.87 4.01
C TRP A 176 5.62 3.90 2.79
N TRP A 177 4.32 3.70 3.01
CA TRP A 177 3.33 3.91 1.96
C TRP A 177 3.38 5.33 1.37
N ASP A 178 3.57 6.34 2.23
CA ASP A 178 3.68 7.73 1.80
C ASP A 178 4.91 7.99 0.91
N VAL A 179 6.05 7.33 1.15
CA VAL A 179 7.23 7.39 0.26
C VAL A 179 6.87 6.89 -1.13
N GLY A 180 6.30 5.69 -1.22
CA GLY A 180 5.86 5.12 -2.49
C GLY A 180 4.77 5.96 -3.17
N ASN A 181 3.91 6.63 -2.39
CA ASN A 181 2.90 7.54 -2.91
C ASN A 181 3.49 8.83 -3.51
N ALA A 182 4.61 9.34 -2.99
CA ALA A 182 5.33 10.46 -3.61
C ALA A 182 5.91 10.04 -4.97
N ALA A 183 6.55 8.87 -5.04
CA ALA A 183 7.05 8.31 -6.29
C ALA A 183 5.91 8.08 -7.31
N ARG A 184 4.79 7.49 -6.89
CA ARG A 184 3.58 7.37 -7.72
C ARG A 184 3.08 8.72 -8.23
N LYS A 185 3.02 9.71 -7.35
CA LYS A 185 2.52 11.05 -7.68
C LYS A 185 3.44 11.75 -8.68
N SER A 186 4.76 11.60 -8.55
CA SER A 186 5.75 12.10 -9.51
C SER A 186 5.41 11.66 -10.95
N ILE A 187 5.11 10.38 -11.16
CA ILE A 187 4.67 9.83 -12.46
C ILE A 187 3.35 10.44 -12.90
N SER A 188 2.34 10.47 -12.02
CA SER A 188 1.01 10.98 -12.39
C SER A 188 0.97 12.46 -12.76
N HIS A 189 1.95 13.23 -12.27
CA HIS A 189 2.12 14.65 -12.57
C HIS A 189 3.10 14.92 -13.74
N GLY A 190 3.59 13.87 -14.41
CA GLY A 190 4.52 14.01 -15.54
C GLY A 190 5.91 14.51 -15.15
N LYS A 191 6.28 14.41 -13.87
CA LYS A 191 7.58 14.81 -13.33
C LYS A 191 8.20 13.63 -12.55
N PRO A 192 8.50 12.50 -13.21
CA PRO A 192 8.96 11.30 -12.52
C PRO A 192 10.33 11.54 -11.87
N ILE A 193 10.48 11.08 -10.63
CA ILE A 193 11.79 10.97 -9.97
C ILE A 193 12.59 9.80 -10.54
N ALA A 194 13.89 9.71 -10.22
CA ALA A 194 14.68 8.53 -10.54
C ALA A 194 14.05 7.24 -9.98
N ASN A 195 14.08 6.14 -10.74
CA ASN A 195 13.51 4.83 -10.36
C ASN A 195 12.08 4.90 -9.79
N ALA A 196 11.24 5.83 -10.28
CA ALA A 196 9.94 6.11 -9.66
C ALA A 196 9.00 4.91 -9.59
N THR A 197 9.05 3.99 -10.55
CA THR A 197 8.17 2.81 -10.57
C THR A 197 8.59 1.78 -9.53
N GLU A 198 9.89 1.54 -9.43
CA GLU A 198 10.51 0.68 -8.43
C GLU A 198 10.27 1.24 -7.03
N ASN A 199 10.54 2.53 -6.81
CA ASN A 199 10.27 3.22 -5.56
C ASN A 199 8.79 3.15 -5.17
N TRP A 200 7.88 3.34 -6.12
CA TRP A 200 6.45 3.19 -5.88
C TRP A 200 6.13 1.78 -5.36
N ALA A 201 6.46 0.74 -6.13
CA ALA A 201 6.09 -0.63 -5.79
C ALA A 201 6.74 -1.09 -4.48
N MET A 202 8.04 -0.86 -4.31
CA MET A 202 8.82 -1.30 -3.16
C MET A 202 8.34 -0.67 -1.85
N TRP A 203 8.27 0.67 -1.79
CA TRP A 203 7.89 1.38 -0.57
C TRP A 203 6.41 1.16 -0.20
N MET A 204 5.52 1.12 -1.19
CA MET A 204 4.12 0.77 -0.93
C MET A 204 3.95 -0.68 -0.49
N HIS A 205 4.74 -1.62 -1.02
CA HIS A 205 4.70 -3.02 -0.58
C HIS A 205 5.10 -3.12 0.89
N MET A 206 6.19 -2.46 1.31
CA MET A 206 6.56 -2.43 2.73
C MET A 206 5.43 -1.85 3.59
N GLY A 207 4.84 -0.71 3.23
CA GLY A 207 3.70 -0.17 3.99
C GLY A 207 2.48 -1.10 4.02
N TRP A 208 2.22 -1.80 2.91
CA TRP A 208 1.13 -2.76 2.79
C TRP A 208 1.34 -4.02 3.63
N THR A 209 2.56 -4.56 3.70
CA THR A 209 2.85 -5.78 4.46
C THR A 209 2.52 -5.64 5.95
N PHE A 210 2.67 -4.44 6.52
CA PHE A 210 2.37 -4.18 7.94
C PHE A 210 0.93 -3.73 8.21
N ALA A 211 0.22 -3.23 7.20
CA ALA A 211 -1.18 -2.77 7.34
C ALA A 211 -1.99 -3.03 6.05
N PRO A 212 -2.14 -4.30 5.63
CA PRO A 212 -2.78 -4.67 4.36
C PRO A 212 -4.27 -4.29 4.31
N GLU A 213 -4.92 -4.22 5.47
CA GLU A 213 -6.32 -3.87 5.68
C GLU A 213 -6.61 -2.37 5.52
N MET A 214 -5.59 -1.52 5.71
CA MET A 214 -5.71 -0.07 5.62
C MET A 214 -5.41 0.46 4.21
N ASN A 215 -4.55 -0.25 3.48
CA ASN A 215 -3.99 0.25 2.22
C ASN A 215 -4.84 -0.12 1.00
N ASN A 216 -4.81 0.74 -0.04
CA ASN A 216 -5.60 0.56 -1.25
C ASN A 216 -4.87 -0.36 -2.24
N SER A 217 -5.40 -1.56 -2.49
CA SER A 217 -4.78 -2.56 -3.36
C SER A 217 -4.53 -2.05 -4.79
N PHE A 218 -5.33 -1.11 -5.29
CA PHE A 218 -5.14 -0.55 -6.63
C PHE A 218 -3.82 0.21 -6.75
N TYR A 219 -3.45 0.99 -5.72
CA TYR A 219 -2.25 1.83 -5.78
C TYR A 219 -0.99 0.97 -5.77
N LEU A 220 -0.87 -0.02 -4.88
CA LEU A 220 0.27 -0.94 -4.93
C LEU A 220 0.23 -1.81 -6.20
N GLY A 221 -0.93 -2.40 -6.52
CA GLY A 221 -1.08 -3.30 -7.66
C GLY A 221 -0.73 -2.65 -9.01
N GLU A 222 -1.02 -1.36 -9.19
CA GLU A 222 -0.64 -0.64 -10.41
C GLU A 222 0.88 -0.43 -10.52
N GLY A 223 1.58 -0.16 -9.40
CA GLY A 223 3.04 -0.11 -9.37
C GLY A 223 3.65 -1.46 -9.74
N LEU A 224 3.17 -2.54 -9.13
CA LEU A 224 3.58 -3.92 -9.44
C LEU A 224 3.30 -4.29 -10.91
N ARG A 225 2.11 -3.95 -11.43
CA ARG A 225 1.74 -4.18 -12.84
C ARG A 225 2.71 -3.48 -13.79
N ARG A 226 3.16 -2.26 -13.47
CA ARG A 226 4.13 -1.51 -14.28
C ARG A 226 5.52 -2.15 -14.29
N LEU A 227 5.89 -2.87 -13.23
CA LEU A 227 7.08 -3.72 -13.19
C LEU A 227 6.88 -5.09 -13.88
N GLY A 228 5.72 -5.33 -14.53
CA GLY A 228 5.41 -6.62 -15.13
C GLY A 228 4.97 -7.70 -14.12
N LEU A 229 4.72 -7.33 -12.86
CA LEU A 229 4.39 -8.25 -11.76
C LEU A 229 2.89 -8.39 -11.55
N ARG A 230 2.18 -8.85 -12.59
CA ARG A 230 0.71 -8.95 -12.62
C ARG A 230 0.15 -9.94 -11.61
N ARG A 231 0.78 -11.11 -11.44
CA ARG A 231 0.35 -12.15 -10.50
C ARG A 231 0.53 -11.69 -9.06
N HIS A 232 1.63 -11.00 -8.78
CA HIS A 232 1.85 -10.37 -7.48
C HIS A 232 0.80 -9.28 -7.21
N ALA A 233 0.51 -8.42 -8.19
CA ALA A 233 -0.56 -7.43 -8.06
C ALA A 233 -1.94 -8.05 -7.80
N THR A 234 -2.24 -9.20 -8.43
CA THR A 234 -3.45 -9.98 -8.17
C THR A 234 -3.49 -10.52 -6.75
N PHE A 235 -2.38 -11.11 -6.27
CA PHE A 235 -2.26 -11.58 -4.89
C PHE A 235 -2.49 -10.45 -3.89
N VAL A 236 -1.88 -9.28 -4.08
CA VAL A 236 -2.09 -8.10 -3.23
C VAL A 236 -3.58 -7.73 -3.14
N ALA A 237 -4.30 -7.74 -4.26
CA ALA A 237 -5.73 -7.43 -4.26
C ALA A 237 -6.56 -8.46 -3.48
N LEU A 238 -6.31 -9.76 -3.69
CA LEU A 238 -6.98 -10.84 -2.97
C LEU A 238 -6.69 -10.82 -1.48
N ARG A 239 -5.43 -10.65 -1.12
CA ARG A 239 -4.97 -10.59 0.26
C ARG A 239 -5.55 -9.37 0.97
N SER A 240 -5.57 -8.20 0.32
CA SER A 240 -6.27 -7.01 0.85
C SER A 240 -7.77 -7.27 1.04
N MET A 241 -8.43 -7.97 0.12
CA MET A 241 -9.85 -8.29 0.19
C MET A 241 -10.21 -9.12 1.43
N VAL A 242 -9.41 -10.15 1.75
CA VAL A 242 -9.69 -11.07 2.87
C VAL A 242 -9.33 -10.51 4.25
N VAL A 243 -8.51 -9.46 4.31
CA VAL A 243 -8.14 -8.79 5.57
C VAL A 243 -8.97 -7.54 5.86
N ARG A 244 -9.85 -7.11 4.94
CA ARG A 244 -10.75 -5.98 5.20
C ARG A 244 -11.61 -6.24 6.44
N SER A 245 -11.98 -5.17 7.13
CA SER A 245 -12.98 -5.22 8.19
C SER A 245 -14.31 -5.76 7.66
N ASP A 246 -15.04 -6.48 8.52
CA ASP A 246 -16.36 -7.02 8.22
C ASP A 246 -17.30 -5.94 7.64
N GLY A 247 -18.02 -6.28 6.56
CA GLY A 247 -18.95 -5.37 5.89
C GLY A 247 -18.31 -4.20 5.13
N SER A 248 -16.99 -4.18 4.94
CA SER A 248 -16.32 -3.09 4.22
C SER A 248 -16.65 -3.09 2.72
N HIS A 249 -17.08 -1.94 2.19
CA HIS A 249 -17.24 -1.76 0.74
C HIS A 249 -15.91 -1.92 -0.03
N LEU A 250 -14.76 -1.82 0.66
CA LEU A 250 -13.45 -1.97 0.04
C LEU A 250 -13.21 -3.38 -0.51
N ALA A 251 -13.85 -4.42 0.05
CA ALA A 251 -13.73 -5.78 -0.46
C ALA A 251 -14.25 -5.91 -1.91
N TYR A 252 -15.32 -5.19 -2.25
CA TYR A 252 -15.87 -5.13 -3.63
C TYR A 252 -14.95 -4.37 -4.58
N ARG A 253 -14.29 -3.32 -4.07
CA ARG A 253 -13.26 -2.59 -4.84
C ARG A 253 -12.04 -3.49 -5.09
N ASP A 254 -11.63 -4.26 -4.09
CA ASP A 254 -10.52 -5.21 -4.21
C ASP A 254 -10.85 -6.33 -5.21
N LEU A 255 -12.07 -6.89 -5.19
CA LEU A 255 -12.54 -7.83 -6.22
C LEU A 255 -12.39 -7.28 -7.64
N ARG A 256 -12.83 -6.03 -7.87
CA ARG A 256 -12.63 -5.36 -9.17
C ARG A 256 -11.14 -5.21 -9.51
N ASN A 257 -10.29 -5.00 -8.51
CA ASN A 257 -8.86 -4.86 -8.68
C ASN A 257 -8.18 -6.21 -8.99
N VAL A 258 -8.67 -7.33 -8.47
CA VAL A 258 -8.24 -8.68 -8.88
C VAL A 258 -8.30 -8.79 -10.41
N LEU A 259 -9.45 -8.47 -11.00
CA LEU A 259 -9.63 -8.43 -12.45
C LEU A 259 -8.83 -7.30 -13.15
N SER A 260 -8.36 -6.31 -12.42
CA SER A 260 -7.50 -5.27 -13.00
C SER A 260 -6.08 -5.74 -13.24
N PHE A 261 -5.64 -6.73 -12.49
CA PHE A 261 -4.26 -7.18 -12.49
C PHE A 261 -4.10 -8.60 -13.05
N ALA A 262 -5.07 -9.49 -12.78
CA ALA A 262 -5.02 -10.90 -13.15
C ALA A 262 -4.63 -11.11 -14.61
N PRO A 263 -3.61 -11.95 -14.90
CA PRO A 263 -3.44 -12.54 -16.22
C PRO A 263 -4.76 -13.13 -16.72
N ASP A 264 -4.97 -13.12 -18.04
CA ASP A 264 -6.25 -13.55 -18.64
C ASP A 264 -6.63 -14.99 -18.24
N HIS A 265 -5.64 -15.88 -18.17
CA HIS A 265 -5.80 -17.29 -17.79
C HIS A 265 -5.99 -17.54 -16.28
N TRP A 266 -5.96 -16.51 -15.43
CA TRP A 266 -6.32 -16.59 -14.00
C TRP A 266 -7.65 -15.90 -13.69
N ALA A 267 -8.22 -15.19 -14.66
CA ALA A 267 -9.27 -14.24 -14.38
C ALA A 267 -10.56 -14.90 -13.87
N ALA A 268 -10.88 -16.10 -14.35
CA ALA A 268 -12.09 -16.82 -13.93
C ALA A 268 -11.96 -17.31 -12.48
N GLU A 269 -10.87 -18.01 -12.19
CA GLU A 269 -10.61 -18.66 -10.91
C GLU A 269 -10.39 -17.63 -9.79
N ALA A 270 -9.65 -16.55 -10.09
CA ALA A 270 -9.42 -15.48 -9.12
C ALA A 270 -10.71 -14.71 -8.79
N LEU A 271 -11.60 -14.54 -9.77
CA LEU A 271 -12.92 -13.93 -9.54
C LEU A 271 -13.84 -14.88 -8.79
N GLU A 272 -13.84 -16.17 -9.14
CA GLU A 272 -14.60 -17.20 -8.43
C GLU A 272 -14.24 -17.22 -6.94
N PHE A 273 -12.95 -17.21 -6.61
CA PHE A 273 -12.48 -17.08 -5.23
C PHE A 273 -13.06 -15.83 -4.56
N GLY A 274 -12.95 -14.67 -5.19
CA GLY A 274 -13.40 -13.43 -4.61
C GLY A 274 -14.92 -13.36 -4.44
N TYR A 275 -15.70 -13.87 -5.40
CA TYR A 275 -17.15 -13.94 -5.27
C TYR A 275 -17.56 -14.92 -4.16
N LYS A 276 -16.97 -16.12 -4.10
CA LYS A 276 -17.23 -17.08 -3.01
C LYS A 276 -16.96 -16.46 -1.64
N TYR A 277 -15.83 -15.76 -1.49
CA TYR A 277 -15.55 -15.03 -0.25
C TYR A 277 -16.63 -13.99 0.11
N LEU A 278 -17.10 -13.19 -0.85
CA LEU A 278 -18.17 -12.22 -0.59
C LEU A 278 -19.48 -12.90 -0.21
N ILE A 279 -19.86 -13.98 -0.90
CA ILE A 279 -21.05 -14.78 -0.55
C ILE A 279 -20.95 -15.26 0.89
N ASP A 280 -19.83 -15.88 1.27
CA ASP A 280 -19.61 -16.37 2.63
C ASP A 280 -19.74 -15.24 3.68
N GLN A 281 -19.18 -14.05 3.40
CA GLN A 281 -19.30 -12.90 4.30
C GLN A 281 -20.75 -12.40 4.41
N LEU A 282 -21.46 -12.32 3.28
CA LEU A 282 -22.85 -11.84 3.24
C LEU A 282 -23.80 -12.81 3.95
N GLU A 283 -23.63 -14.12 3.76
CA GLU A 283 -24.41 -15.16 4.45
C GLU A 283 -24.15 -15.17 5.96
N GLN A 284 -22.97 -14.73 6.41
CA GLN A 284 -22.66 -14.50 7.83
C GLN A 284 -23.20 -13.16 8.36
N GLY A 285 -23.96 -12.40 7.57
CA GLY A 285 -24.53 -11.11 7.97
C GLY A 285 -23.53 -9.95 7.99
N LYS A 286 -22.35 -10.10 7.38
CA LYS A 286 -21.32 -9.05 7.31
C LYS A 286 -21.57 -8.12 6.13
N LEU A 287 -22.66 -7.36 6.24
CA LEU A 287 -23.18 -6.51 5.18
C LEU A 287 -22.58 -5.09 5.22
N PRO A 288 -22.43 -4.41 4.06
CA PRO A 288 -22.24 -2.96 4.03
C PRO A 288 -23.42 -2.25 4.70
N ARG A 289 -23.14 -1.45 5.74
CA ARG A 289 -24.20 -0.88 6.61
C ARG A 289 -24.70 0.49 6.19
N ARG A 290 -23.86 1.29 5.51
CA ARG A 290 -24.21 2.64 5.10
C ARG A 290 -24.68 2.62 3.66
N ARG A 291 -25.69 3.43 3.32
CA ARG A 291 -26.16 3.60 1.94
C ARG A 291 -25.02 3.87 0.96
N TYR A 292 -24.10 4.78 1.31
CA TYR A 292 -22.91 5.04 0.49
C TYR A 292 -22.03 3.81 0.26
N ASP A 293 -21.81 2.98 1.29
CA ASP A 293 -21.01 1.77 1.18
C ASP A 293 -21.67 0.75 0.24
N LEU A 294 -23.00 0.67 0.29
CA LEU A 294 -23.81 -0.16 -0.58
C LEU A 294 -23.77 0.33 -2.04
N GLU A 295 -23.92 1.63 -2.28
CA GLU A 295 -23.81 2.24 -3.61
C GLU A 295 -22.45 1.93 -4.25
N VAL A 296 -21.36 2.01 -3.47
CA VAL A 296 -20.02 1.65 -3.93
C VAL A 296 -19.90 0.15 -4.22
N ALA A 297 -20.50 -0.72 -3.40
CA ALA A 297 -20.50 -2.16 -3.64
C ALA A 297 -21.16 -2.50 -4.99
N TYR A 298 -22.38 -2.01 -5.23
CA TYR A 298 -23.09 -2.19 -6.50
C TYR A 298 -22.31 -1.64 -7.69
N GLU A 299 -21.78 -0.41 -7.59
CA GLU A 299 -20.99 0.18 -8.68
C GLU A 299 -19.75 -0.66 -9.02
N LYS A 300 -19.05 -1.21 -8.01
CA LYS A 300 -17.87 -2.05 -8.25
C LYS A 300 -18.22 -3.43 -8.81
N LEU A 301 -19.36 -4.00 -8.44
CA LEU A 301 -19.88 -5.23 -9.03
C LEU A 301 -20.21 -5.04 -10.52
N ILE A 302 -20.92 -3.96 -10.87
CA ILE A 302 -21.22 -3.59 -12.26
C ILE A 302 -19.92 -3.30 -13.03
N SER A 303 -19.00 -2.54 -12.43
CA SER A 303 -17.70 -2.24 -13.04
C SER A 303 -16.87 -3.50 -13.29
N THR A 304 -17.01 -4.55 -12.48
CA THR A 304 -16.31 -5.82 -12.67
C THR A 304 -16.83 -6.53 -13.92
N GLN A 305 -18.15 -6.62 -14.08
CA GLN A 305 -18.77 -7.20 -15.29
C GLN A 305 -18.42 -6.42 -16.57
N ARG A 306 -18.48 -5.08 -16.52
CA ARG A 306 -18.06 -4.23 -17.65
C ARG A 306 -16.60 -4.47 -18.03
N LYS A 307 -15.73 -4.74 -17.05
CA LYS A 307 -14.31 -4.98 -17.28
C LYS A 307 -14.03 -6.38 -17.85
N LEU A 308 -14.80 -7.40 -17.47
CA LEU A 308 -14.76 -8.71 -18.12
C LEU A 308 -15.08 -8.59 -19.62
N ALA A 309 -16.17 -7.87 -19.92
CA ALA A 309 -16.60 -7.62 -21.30
C ALA A 309 -15.57 -6.80 -22.08
N SER A 310 -15.01 -5.73 -21.50
CA SER A 310 -14.00 -4.90 -22.19
C SER A 310 -12.69 -5.63 -22.46
N ARG A 311 -12.34 -6.62 -21.61
CA ARG A 311 -11.21 -7.53 -21.82
C ARG A 311 -11.55 -8.72 -22.74
N LYS A 312 -12.79 -8.83 -23.24
CA LYS A 312 -13.28 -9.96 -24.06
C LYS A 312 -13.12 -11.32 -23.37
N LEU A 313 -13.20 -11.36 -22.04
CA LEU A 313 -13.07 -12.57 -21.23
C LEU A 313 -14.43 -13.27 -21.06
N TRP A 314 -15.05 -13.63 -22.19
CA TRP A 314 -16.43 -14.15 -22.22
C TRP A 314 -16.59 -15.46 -21.45
N SER A 315 -15.62 -16.38 -21.55
CA SER A 315 -15.66 -17.65 -20.80
C SER A 315 -15.60 -17.41 -19.30
N ALA A 316 -14.69 -16.54 -18.84
CA ALA A 316 -14.62 -16.17 -17.43
C ALA A 316 -15.92 -15.52 -16.96
N GLN A 317 -16.48 -14.60 -17.77
CA GLN A 317 -17.75 -13.95 -17.47
C GLN A 317 -18.91 -14.96 -17.33
N TYR A 318 -19.00 -15.93 -18.24
CA TYR A 318 -20.01 -16.98 -18.17
C TYR A 318 -19.86 -17.81 -16.89
N LEU A 319 -18.64 -18.22 -16.54
CA LEU A 319 -18.37 -19.03 -15.36
C LEU A 319 -18.70 -18.32 -14.04
N VAL A 320 -18.38 -17.04 -13.92
CA VAL A 320 -18.60 -16.31 -12.65
C VAL A 320 -19.97 -15.65 -12.54
N ARG A 321 -20.78 -15.63 -13.61
CA ARG A 321 -22.09 -14.97 -13.62
C ARG A 321 -23.04 -15.47 -12.51
N PRO A 322 -23.20 -16.78 -12.26
CA PRO A 322 -24.07 -17.25 -11.18
C PRO A 322 -23.62 -16.75 -9.80
N LEU A 323 -22.31 -16.66 -9.56
CA LEU A 323 -21.76 -16.15 -8.30
C LEU A 323 -21.98 -14.64 -8.18
N HIS A 324 -21.84 -13.91 -9.28
CA HIS A 324 -22.14 -12.48 -9.32
C HIS A 324 -23.61 -12.19 -9.01
N GLU A 325 -24.54 -12.93 -9.62
CA GLU A 325 -25.98 -12.84 -9.38
C GLU A 325 -26.29 -13.14 -7.91
N ARG A 326 -25.70 -14.21 -7.36
CA ARG A 326 -25.86 -14.56 -5.94
C ARG A 326 -25.40 -13.45 -5.00
N VAL A 327 -24.29 -12.78 -5.29
CA VAL A 327 -23.85 -11.62 -4.48
C VAL A 327 -24.85 -10.47 -4.56
N LEU A 328 -25.44 -10.20 -5.72
CA LEU A 328 -26.45 -9.15 -5.88
C LEU A 328 -27.74 -9.48 -5.11
N GLU A 329 -28.16 -10.74 -5.09
CA GLU A 329 -29.32 -11.21 -4.31
C GLU A 329 -29.11 -11.08 -2.79
N LEU A 330 -27.89 -11.31 -2.33
CA LEU A 330 -27.54 -11.26 -0.90
C LEU A 330 -27.27 -9.85 -0.39
N LEU A 331 -27.03 -8.89 -1.29
CA LEU A 331 -26.84 -7.50 -0.91
C LEU A 331 -28.17 -6.85 -0.51
N PRO A 332 -28.18 -5.93 0.48
CA PRO A 332 -29.34 -5.12 0.77
C PRO A 332 -29.80 -4.32 -0.45
N GLU A 333 -31.11 -4.12 -0.59
CA GLU A 333 -31.66 -3.25 -1.63
C GLU A 333 -31.22 -1.79 -1.43
N LEU A 334 -31.01 -1.07 -2.55
CA LEU A 334 -30.52 0.31 -2.59
C LEU A 334 -31.61 1.39 -2.43
#